data_AF-A0A940HYK1-F1
#
_entry.id   AF-A0A940HYK1-F1
#
_cell.length_a   1.000
_cell.length_b   1.000
_cell.length_c   1.000
_cell.angle_alpha   90.00
_cell.angle_beta   90.00
_cell.angle_gamma   90.00
#
_symmetry.space_group_name_H-M   'P 1'
#
loop_
_entity.id
_entity.type
_entity.pdbx_description
1 polymer ?
#
loop_
_entity_poly.entity_id
_entity_poly.type
_entity_poly.pdbx_seq_one_letter_code
_entity_poly.pdbx_strand_id
1 'polypeptide(L)'
;MQKTEIINEPKHKSVVLYDEMSSSYLSYAMSVIISRALPDVRDGLKPVHRRIIYAMYKGGFDWSKSYRKSARIVGDVIGKYHPHGDQAVYDALVRMAQDFSMSLPLIDGQGNFGSIDGDAAAAMRYTETKLSKISQYLISDIEKNTIEFKSNYDETEKEPTVLPSQYPNLLVNGAGGIAVGMATSIPPHNLGEVIDATKALIENKDITNNQLMKFIPGPDFPTGGNIIGKDMIKQGYNKGRGSFKIRGEIEEETLKNGKERLVIKSIPYQVNKSVLNERIAELARNKKIEGITDIRDESNREGIRVVIDLRRNVETETIKRQLYKFTSIENSFGFNSLAIVENKPKTLSLKEFISHFLSFREDTVIKKTKFDLKKAQDRAHILMGISVAVENLDKVIKIIK
;
A
#
# COMPACT_ATOMS: atom_id res chain seq x y z
N MET A 1 10.36 20.92 -74.15
CA MET A 1 9.71 21.20 -72.85
C MET A 1 9.17 19.89 -72.29
N GLN A 2 9.98 19.17 -71.49
CA GLN A 2 9.49 18.05 -70.69
C GLN A 2 8.78 18.63 -69.47
N LYS A 3 7.48 18.36 -69.33
CA LYS A 3 6.73 18.68 -68.12
C LYS A 3 7.22 17.74 -67.02
N THR A 4 7.92 18.31 -66.05
CA THR A 4 8.24 17.63 -64.79
C THR A 4 6.92 17.47 -64.03
N GLU A 5 6.41 16.24 -63.95
CA GLU A 5 5.30 15.92 -63.05
C GLU A 5 5.79 16.08 -61.61
N ILE A 6 5.27 17.10 -60.94
CA ILE A 6 5.43 17.26 -59.50
C ILE A 6 4.57 16.17 -58.87
N ILE A 7 5.19 15.07 -58.44
CA ILE A 7 4.56 14.06 -57.60
C ILE A 7 4.26 14.76 -56.27
N ASN A 8 3.00 15.14 -56.06
CA ASN A 8 2.49 15.60 -54.78
C ASN A 8 2.56 14.42 -53.80
N GLU A 9 3.67 14.30 -53.06
CA GLU A 9 3.68 13.46 -51.87
C GLU A 9 2.61 13.99 -50.91
N PRO A 10 1.67 13.14 -50.45
CA PRO A 10 0.66 13.60 -49.51
C PRO A 10 1.33 14.06 -48.21
N LYS A 11 1.09 15.32 -47.81
CA LYS A 11 1.56 15.92 -46.54
C LYS A 11 1.09 15.18 -45.28
N HIS A 12 0.22 14.18 -45.42
CA HIS A 12 -0.36 13.41 -44.34
C HIS A 12 -0.12 11.93 -44.57
N LYS A 13 0.46 11.28 -43.56
CA LYS A 13 0.60 9.83 -43.53
C LYS A 13 -0.78 9.23 -43.26
N SER A 14 -1.30 8.43 -44.19
CA SER A 14 -2.51 7.64 -43.94
C SER A 14 -2.21 6.60 -42.87
N VAL A 15 -3.12 6.44 -41.92
CA VAL A 15 -2.99 5.45 -40.84
C VAL A 15 -4.16 4.49 -40.92
N VAL A 16 -3.87 3.20 -40.88
CA VAL A 16 -4.90 2.16 -40.85
C VAL A 16 -5.56 2.18 -39.48
N LEU A 17 -6.88 2.36 -39.44
CA LEU A 17 -7.64 2.49 -38.20
C LEU A 17 -7.39 1.33 -37.23
N TYR A 18 -7.37 0.10 -37.75
CA TYR A 18 -7.12 -1.10 -36.94
C TYR A 18 -5.75 -1.07 -36.25
N ASP A 19 -4.70 -0.70 -36.99
CA ASP A 19 -3.33 -0.64 -36.47
C ASP A 19 -3.19 0.48 -35.45
N GLU A 20 -3.75 1.66 -35.72
CA GLU A 20 -3.72 2.79 -34.81
C GLU A 20 -4.45 2.48 -33.51
N MET A 21 -5.68 1.98 -33.60
CA MET A 21 -6.48 1.61 -32.43
C MET A 21 -5.79 0.53 -31.60
N SER A 22 -5.22 -0.49 -32.24
CA SER A 22 -4.52 -1.57 -31.54
C SER A 22 -3.26 -1.07 -30.85
N SER A 23 -2.42 -0.29 -31.55
CA SER A 23 -1.18 0.26 -31.02
C SER A 23 -1.42 1.24 -29.87
N SER A 24 -2.32 2.19 -30.05
CA SER A 24 -2.67 3.20 -29.03
C SER A 24 -3.31 2.55 -27.81
N TYR A 25 -4.22 1.58 -28.00
CA TYR A 25 -4.83 0.85 -26.90
C TYR A 25 -3.83 0.01 -26.12
N LEU A 26 -2.95 -0.75 -26.81
CA LEU A 26 -1.93 -1.58 -26.15
C LEU A 26 -0.91 -0.73 -25.39
N SER A 27 -0.47 0.39 -25.96
CA SER A 27 0.47 1.32 -25.31
C SER A 27 -0.14 1.91 -24.03
N TYR A 28 -1.40 2.34 -24.09
CA TYR A 28 -2.14 2.80 -22.92
C TYR A 28 -2.32 1.68 -21.88
N ALA A 29 -2.77 0.49 -22.30
CA ALA A 29 -3.00 -0.64 -21.43
C ALA A 29 -1.72 -1.06 -20.68
N MET A 30 -0.60 -1.21 -21.39
CA MET A 30 0.69 -1.55 -20.78
C MET A 30 1.16 -0.49 -19.79
N SER A 31 1.03 0.80 -20.14
CA SER A 31 1.38 1.90 -19.25
C SER A 31 0.54 1.89 -17.97
N VAL A 32 -0.76 1.66 -18.07
CA VAL A 32 -1.64 1.59 -16.89
C VAL A 32 -1.33 0.35 -16.03
N ILE A 33 -1.09 -0.80 -16.64
CA ILE A 33 -0.82 -2.06 -15.93
C ILE A 33 0.51 -1.98 -15.16
N ILE A 34 1.60 -1.62 -15.84
CA ILE A 34 2.96 -1.70 -15.29
C ILE A 34 3.30 -0.45 -14.47
N SER A 35 2.90 0.73 -14.95
CA SER A 35 3.39 2.01 -14.44
C SER A 35 2.37 2.80 -13.63
N ARG A 36 1.20 2.23 -13.31
CA ARG A 36 0.17 2.94 -12.54
C ARG A 36 -0.60 2.09 -11.54
N ALA A 37 -1.33 1.08 -12.01
CA ALA A 37 -2.45 0.52 -11.27
C ALA A 37 -2.08 -0.64 -10.35
N LEU A 38 -1.08 -1.45 -10.71
CA LEU A 38 -0.69 -2.65 -9.98
C LEU A 38 0.58 -2.41 -9.14
N PRO A 39 0.69 -3.02 -7.95
CA PRO A 39 1.89 -2.96 -7.13
C PRO A 39 2.98 -3.90 -7.66
N ASP A 40 4.24 -3.59 -7.39
CA ASP A 40 5.35 -4.54 -7.56
C ASP A 40 5.35 -5.57 -6.43
N VAL A 41 5.57 -6.85 -6.74
CA VAL A 41 5.56 -7.92 -5.73
C VAL A 41 6.62 -7.74 -4.64
N ARG A 42 7.73 -7.06 -4.97
CA ARG A 42 8.93 -6.98 -4.14
C ARG A 42 8.79 -5.97 -2.98
N ASP A 43 8.25 -4.78 -3.27
CA ASP A 43 8.07 -3.71 -2.28
C ASP A 43 6.60 -3.37 -1.99
N GLY A 44 5.67 -3.90 -2.79
CA GLY A 44 4.23 -3.64 -2.64
C GLY A 44 3.76 -2.27 -3.04
N LEU A 45 4.60 -1.48 -3.70
CA LEU A 45 4.29 -0.11 -4.03
C LEU A 45 3.88 0.02 -5.49
N LYS A 46 2.88 0.87 -5.72
CA LYS A 46 2.63 1.46 -7.03
C LYS A 46 3.64 2.59 -7.26
N PRO A 47 3.88 3.00 -8.52
CA PRO A 47 4.87 4.03 -8.81
C PRO A 47 4.64 5.35 -8.06
N VAL A 48 3.40 5.81 -7.89
CA VAL A 48 3.10 7.03 -7.12
C VAL A 48 3.54 6.92 -5.65
N HIS A 49 3.23 5.81 -4.98
CA HIS A 49 3.63 5.58 -3.58
C HIS A 49 5.15 5.55 -3.43
N ARG A 50 5.83 4.82 -4.33
CA ARG A 50 7.30 4.72 -4.35
C ARG A 50 7.96 6.09 -4.54
N ARG A 51 7.46 6.88 -5.47
CA ARG A 51 7.96 8.23 -5.77
C ARG A 51 7.76 9.19 -4.60
N ILE A 52 6.62 9.12 -3.91
CA ILE A 52 6.38 9.91 -2.68
C ILE A 52 7.42 9.55 -1.61
N ILE A 53 7.57 8.26 -1.30
CA ILE A 53 8.50 7.81 -0.27
C ILE A 53 9.95 8.19 -0.62
N TYR A 54 10.34 8.01 -1.89
CA TYR A 54 11.68 8.35 -2.36
C TYR A 54 11.94 9.87 -2.35
N ALA A 55 10.97 10.69 -2.78
CA ALA A 55 11.10 12.14 -2.73
C ALA A 55 11.24 12.65 -1.29
N MET A 56 10.45 12.10 -0.36
CA MET A 56 10.55 12.44 1.07
C MET A 56 11.90 12.02 1.66
N TYR A 57 12.43 10.85 1.27
CA TYR A 57 13.76 10.42 1.65
C TYR A 57 14.85 11.37 1.13
N LYS A 58 14.83 11.71 -0.17
CA LYS A 58 15.80 12.64 -0.76
C LYS A 58 15.70 14.05 -0.18
N GLY A 59 14.51 14.48 0.23
CA GLY A 59 14.27 15.74 0.94
C GLY A 59 14.72 15.74 2.41
N GLY A 60 15.09 14.58 2.96
CA GLY A 60 15.46 14.43 4.37
C GLY A 60 14.28 14.56 5.33
N PHE A 61 13.08 14.14 4.91
CA PHE A 61 11.84 14.20 5.70
C PHE A 61 11.57 12.88 6.42
N ASP A 62 12.61 12.36 7.09
CA ASP A 62 12.51 11.12 7.85
C ASP A 62 11.68 11.28 9.14
N TRP A 63 11.34 10.15 9.77
CA TRP A 63 10.49 10.09 10.96
C TRP A 63 11.04 10.87 12.17
N SER A 64 12.35 11.09 12.23
CA SER A 64 13.04 11.81 13.32
C SER A 64 13.00 13.33 13.14
N LYS A 65 12.61 13.82 11.96
CA LYS A 65 12.55 15.26 11.66
C LYS A 65 11.17 15.86 11.95
N SER A 66 11.13 17.19 11.98
CA SER A 66 9.87 17.94 12.05
C SER A 66 9.03 17.73 10.79
N TYR A 67 7.70 17.82 10.95
CA TYR A 67 6.77 17.79 9.84
C TYR A 67 7.07 18.87 8.79
N ARG A 68 6.68 18.60 7.55
CA ARG A 68 6.81 19.50 6.39
C ARG A 68 5.47 19.63 5.70
N LYS A 69 5.18 20.83 5.19
CA LYS A 69 3.95 21.09 4.42
C LYS A 69 3.79 20.05 3.31
N SER A 70 2.63 19.41 3.24
CA SER A 70 2.35 18.38 2.22
C SER A 70 2.51 18.94 0.80
N ALA A 71 2.13 20.21 0.58
CA ALA A 71 2.34 20.89 -0.70
C ALA A 71 3.80 20.90 -1.18
N ARG A 72 4.77 20.98 -0.26
CA ARG A 72 6.20 20.91 -0.62
C ARG A 72 6.57 19.54 -1.14
N ILE A 73 6.13 18.48 -0.46
CA ILE A 73 6.39 17.09 -0.85
C ILE A 73 5.72 16.78 -2.19
N VAL A 74 4.47 17.18 -2.36
CA VAL A 74 3.74 17.01 -3.63
C VAL A 74 4.47 17.73 -4.76
N GLY A 75 4.93 18.97 -4.54
CA GLY A 75 5.73 19.73 -5.50
C GLY A 75 7.03 19.03 -5.90
N ASP A 76 7.79 18.51 -4.93
CA ASP A 76 9.01 17.75 -5.19
C ASP A 76 8.74 16.46 -5.98
N VAL A 77 7.62 15.77 -5.69
CA VAL A 77 7.24 14.54 -6.39
C VAL A 77 6.87 14.82 -7.85
N ILE A 78 6.00 15.81 -8.11
CA ILE A 78 5.56 16.11 -9.48
C ILE A 78 6.68 16.73 -10.32
N GLY A 79 7.52 17.56 -9.70
CA GLY A 79 8.60 18.25 -10.40
C GLY A 79 9.81 17.37 -10.74
N LYS A 80 9.99 16.22 -10.07
CA LYS A 80 11.15 15.35 -10.27
C LYS A 80 10.82 13.95 -10.75
N TYR A 81 9.67 13.38 -10.35
CA TYR A 81 9.46 11.94 -10.51
C TYR A 81 8.10 11.57 -11.13
N HIS A 82 7.02 12.31 -10.85
CA HIS A 82 5.65 11.90 -11.17
C HIS A 82 4.93 12.91 -12.08
N PRO A 83 4.97 12.75 -13.42
CA PRO A 83 4.43 13.72 -14.37
C PRO A 83 2.89 13.63 -14.51
N HIS A 84 2.19 13.75 -13.38
CA HIS A 84 0.73 13.71 -13.27
C HIS A 84 0.25 14.80 -12.30
N GLY A 85 -1.07 14.97 -12.20
CA GLY A 85 -1.67 16.01 -11.36
C GLY A 85 -1.25 15.92 -9.88
N ASP A 86 -1.05 17.08 -9.28
CA ASP A 86 -0.75 17.26 -7.86
C ASP A 86 -1.78 16.60 -6.95
N GLN A 87 -3.06 16.70 -7.30
CA GLN A 87 -4.15 16.08 -6.53
C GLN A 87 -3.99 14.55 -6.44
N ALA A 88 -3.59 13.88 -7.53
CA ALA A 88 -3.41 12.42 -7.52
C ALA A 88 -2.26 11.98 -6.60
N VAL A 89 -1.19 12.79 -6.54
CA VAL A 89 -0.07 12.57 -5.61
C VAL A 89 -0.52 12.84 -4.17
N TYR A 90 -1.26 13.92 -3.93
CA TYR A 90 -1.74 14.27 -2.61
C TYR A 90 -2.72 13.24 -2.06
N ASP A 91 -3.67 12.75 -2.87
CA ASP A 91 -4.62 11.69 -2.47
C ASP A 91 -3.89 10.39 -2.11
N ALA A 92 -2.85 10.03 -2.87
CA ALA A 92 -2.01 8.89 -2.57
C ALA A 92 -1.24 9.06 -1.25
N LEU A 93 -0.69 10.27 -1.02
CA LEU A 93 -0.01 10.64 0.22
C LEU A 93 -0.95 10.58 1.42
N VAL A 94 -2.17 11.13 1.28
CA VAL A 94 -3.20 11.12 2.32
C VAL A 94 -3.57 9.68 2.70
N ARG A 95 -3.82 8.80 1.73
CA ARG A 95 -4.14 7.39 2.00
C ARG A 95 -3.02 6.64 2.73
N MET A 96 -1.76 6.97 2.47
CA MET A 96 -0.61 6.39 3.18
C MET A 96 -0.47 6.88 4.63
N ALA A 97 -1.20 7.94 5.02
CA ALA A 97 -1.23 8.49 6.37
C ALA A 97 -2.48 8.10 7.18
N GLN A 98 -3.48 7.47 6.55
CA GLN A 98 -4.72 7.06 7.18
C GLN A 98 -4.59 5.66 7.79
N ASP A 99 -4.70 5.57 9.11
CA ASP A 99 -4.67 4.32 9.87
C ASP A 99 -5.84 3.40 9.56
N PHE A 100 -7.04 3.92 9.26
CA PHE A 100 -8.20 3.14 8.82
C PHE A 100 -8.11 2.63 7.36
N SER A 101 -7.17 3.16 6.57
CA SER A 101 -6.93 2.74 5.17
C SER A 101 -5.74 1.80 5.04
N MET A 102 -4.77 1.86 5.94
CA MET A 102 -3.49 1.15 5.83
C MET A 102 -3.07 0.63 7.20
N SER A 103 -2.91 -0.69 7.35
CA SER A 103 -2.57 -1.31 8.64
C SER A 103 -1.26 -0.78 9.25
N LEU A 104 -0.28 -0.46 8.41
CA LEU A 104 0.94 0.24 8.79
C LEU A 104 1.11 1.50 7.93
N PRO A 105 0.62 2.67 8.40
CA PRO A 105 0.77 3.93 7.70
C PRO A 105 2.24 4.23 7.38
N LEU A 106 2.53 4.45 6.09
CA LEU A 106 3.88 4.73 5.61
C LEU A 106 4.25 6.21 5.77
N ILE A 107 3.27 7.07 6.01
CA ILE A 107 3.42 8.50 6.24
C ILE A 107 2.77 8.86 7.57
N ASP A 108 3.45 9.73 8.32
CA ASP A 108 2.93 10.32 9.54
C ASP A 108 2.43 11.73 9.19
N GLY A 109 1.15 11.98 9.47
CA GLY A 109 0.43 13.19 9.08
C GLY A 109 -0.01 14.03 10.28
N GLN A 110 0.22 15.34 10.19
CA GLN A 110 -0.27 16.35 11.14
C GLN A 110 -1.34 17.24 10.47
N GLY A 111 -2.52 17.31 11.08
CA GLY A 111 -3.68 18.03 10.57
C GLY A 111 -4.84 17.08 10.25
N ASN A 112 -5.81 17.54 9.46
CA ASN A 112 -6.94 16.72 9.04
C ASN A 112 -6.59 15.93 7.76
N PHE A 113 -6.44 14.60 7.89
CA PHE A 113 -6.18 13.65 6.81
C PHE A 113 -7.44 12.89 6.36
N GLY A 114 -8.62 13.41 6.69
CA GLY A 114 -9.89 12.76 6.45
C GLY A 114 -10.27 11.80 7.58
N SER A 115 -11.44 11.19 7.44
CA SER A 115 -12.04 10.34 8.47
C SER A 115 -12.66 9.08 7.88
N ILE A 116 -12.96 8.11 8.75
CA ILE A 116 -13.71 6.91 8.38
C ILE A 116 -15.17 7.21 8.00
N ASP A 117 -15.65 8.42 8.33
CA ASP A 117 -16.93 8.98 7.89
C ASP A 117 -16.93 9.41 6.42
N GLY A 118 -15.76 9.39 5.77
CA GLY A 118 -15.60 9.79 4.38
C GLY A 118 -15.37 11.28 4.19
N ASP A 119 -15.08 12.01 5.27
CA ASP A 119 -14.63 13.39 5.16
C ASP A 119 -13.31 13.43 4.39
N ALA A 120 -13.21 14.35 3.44
CA ALA A 120 -11.98 14.57 2.70
C ALA A 120 -10.89 15.14 3.62
N ALA A 121 -9.63 14.87 3.28
CA ALA A 121 -8.51 15.55 3.91
C ALA A 121 -8.56 17.05 3.65
N ALA A 122 -8.01 17.84 4.59
CA ALA A 122 -7.79 19.26 4.35
C ALA A 122 -6.84 19.44 3.16
N ALA A 123 -6.93 20.59 2.47
CA ALA A 123 -6.04 20.88 1.35
C ALA A 123 -4.55 20.81 1.75
N MET A 124 -3.69 20.40 0.82
CA MET A 124 -2.25 20.16 1.04
C MET A 124 -1.44 21.35 1.60
N ARG A 125 -2.02 22.57 1.56
CA ARG A 125 -1.45 23.78 2.19
C ARG A 125 -1.57 23.80 3.72
N TYR A 126 -2.53 23.04 4.28
CA TYR A 126 -2.82 23.01 5.71
C TYR A 126 -2.21 21.80 6.41
N THR A 127 -2.10 20.67 5.71
CA THR A 127 -1.54 19.45 6.27
C THR A 127 -0.01 19.45 6.21
N GLU A 128 0.59 18.72 7.14
CA GLU A 128 2.02 18.48 7.19
C GLU A 128 2.30 17.00 7.32
N THR A 129 3.41 16.53 6.76
CA THR A 129 3.80 15.12 6.76
C THR A 129 5.28 14.92 6.98
N LYS A 130 5.64 13.73 7.43
CA LYS A 130 6.98 13.14 7.41
C LYS A 130 6.85 11.64 7.17
N LEU A 131 7.96 10.96 6.87
CA LEU A 131 7.92 9.49 6.75
C LEU A 131 7.60 8.87 8.11
N SER A 132 6.77 7.84 8.13
CA SER A 132 6.61 7.00 9.32
C SER A 132 7.88 6.23 9.62
N LYS A 133 8.10 5.85 10.88
CA LYS A 133 9.27 5.07 11.31
C LYS A 133 9.40 3.75 10.53
N ILE A 134 8.28 3.08 10.23
CA ILE A 134 8.28 1.83 9.45
C ILE A 134 8.83 2.01 8.02
N SER A 135 8.61 3.17 7.40
CA SER A 135 9.08 3.46 6.04
C SER A 135 10.60 3.53 5.94
N GLN A 136 11.32 3.73 7.06
CA GLN A 136 12.77 3.57 7.08
C GLN A 136 13.18 2.16 6.63
N TYR A 137 12.43 1.13 6.97
CA TYR A 137 12.70 -0.25 6.56
C TYR A 137 12.36 -0.51 5.09
N LEU A 138 11.59 0.36 4.44
CA LEU A 138 11.42 0.31 2.98
C LEU A 138 12.64 0.88 2.24
N ILE A 139 13.28 1.91 2.79
CA ILE A 139 14.32 2.69 2.12
C ILE A 139 15.74 2.28 2.52
N SER A 140 15.92 1.67 3.68
CA SER A 140 17.25 1.34 4.22
C SER A 140 18.09 0.54 3.21
N ASP A 141 19.38 0.89 3.12
CA ASP A 141 20.37 0.36 2.18
C ASP A 141 20.24 0.81 0.71
N ILE A 142 19.32 1.72 0.36
CA ILE A 142 19.15 2.20 -1.03
C ILE A 142 20.42 2.77 -1.67
N GLU A 143 21.30 3.40 -0.89
CA GLU A 143 22.58 3.97 -1.35
C GLU A 143 23.69 2.94 -1.56
N LYS A 144 23.45 1.66 -1.23
CA LYS A 144 24.45 0.58 -1.26
C LYS A 144 24.36 -0.28 -2.52
N ASN A 145 23.90 0.30 -3.63
CA ASN A 145 23.69 -0.39 -4.91
C ASN A 145 22.83 -1.68 -4.78
N THR A 146 21.84 -1.68 -3.89
CA THR A 146 20.98 -2.85 -3.65
C THR A 146 19.88 -2.99 -4.68
N ILE A 147 19.48 -1.90 -5.33
CA ILE A 147 18.39 -1.84 -6.29
C ILE A 147 18.83 -1.08 -7.54
N GLU A 148 18.05 -1.24 -8.61
CA GLU A 148 18.27 -0.54 -9.87
C GLU A 148 17.60 0.84 -9.86
N PHE A 149 18.31 1.81 -10.42
CA PHE A 149 17.81 3.13 -10.70
C PHE A 149 17.61 3.30 -12.20
N LYS A 150 16.58 4.03 -12.58
CA LYS A 150 16.35 4.48 -13.95
C LYS A 150 16.31 6.00 -14.01
N SER A 151 16.48 6.56 -15.20
CA SER A 151 16.22 7.98 -15.43
C SER A 151 14.74 8.28 -15.16
N ASN A 152 14.46 9.46 -14.63
CA ASN A 152 13.12 10.00 -14.50
C ASN A 152 12.56 10.42 -15.88
N TYR A 153 11.38 11.04 -15.91
CA TYR A 153 10.65 11.33 -17.15
C TYR A 153 11.29 12.41 -18.04
N ASP A 154 12.16 13.26 -17.49
CA ASP A 154 12.88 14.33 -18.21
C ASP A 154 14.40 14.12 -18.24
N GLU A 155 14.86 12.95 -17.78
CA GLU A 155 16.27 12.53 -17.74
C GLU A 155 17.21 13.40 -16.88
N THR A 156 16.67 14.29 -16.04
CA THR A 156 17.47 15.14 -15.14
C THR A 156 17.82 14.48 -13.82
N GLU A 157 17.04 13.47 -13.39
CA GLU A 157 17.17 12.82 -12.09
C GLU A 157 17.12 11.28 -12.23
N LYS A 158 17.56 10.58 -11.19
CA LYS A 158 17.41 9.12 -11.07
C LYS A 158 16.34 8.75 -10.05
N GLU A 159 15.50 7.77 -10.40
CA GLU A 159 14.49 7.19 -9.51
C GLU A 159 14.64 5.67 -9.37
N PRO A 160 14.33 5.10 -8.19
CA PRO A 160 14.41 3.66 -7.97
C PRO A 160 13.27 2.94 -8.71
N THR A 161 13.58 1.81 -9.35
CA THR A 161 12.54 0.94 -9.95
C THR A 161 11.72 0.21 -8.90
N VAL A 162 12.36 -0.10 -7.76
CA VAL A 162 11.82 -0.79 -6.58
C VAL A 162 12.56 -0.26 -5.33
N LEU A 163 11.92 -0.25 -4.16
CA LEU A 163 12.62 0.03 -2.91
C LEU A 163 13.27 -1.23 -2.31
N PRO A 164 14.38 -1.13 -1.55
CA PRO A 164 15.05 -2.27 -0.94
C PRO A 164 14.15 -3.16 -0.07
N SER A 165 13.10 -2.58 0.53
CA SER A 165 12.01 -3.25 1.25
C SER A 165 12.46 -4.38 2.18
N GLN A 166 12.80 -4.05 3.43
CA GLN A 166 13.27 -5.02 4.42
C GLN A 166 12.15 -5.84 5.08
N TYR A 167 10.88 -5.53 4.79
CA TYR A 167 9.72 -6.31 5.25
C TYR A 167 8.71 -6.50 4.10
N PRO A 168 7.84 -7.54 4.16
CA PRO A 168 6.91 -7.91 3.09
C PRO A 168 5.69 -6.98 3.00
N ASN A 169 5.92 -5.71 2.65
CA ASN A 169 4.93 -4.64 2.68
C ASN A 169 3.66 -4.91 1.88
N LEU A 170 3.74 -5.56 0.71
CA LEU A 170 2.56 -5.81 -0.11
C LEU A 170 1.50 -6.68 0.59
N LEU A 171 1.90 -7.67 1.39
CA LEU A 171 0.94 -8.50 2.12
C LEU A 171 0.49 -7.82 3.41
N VAL A 172 1.40 -7.11 4.07
CA VAL A 172 1.13 -6.40 5.33
C VAL A 172 0.13 -5.27 5.12
N ASN A 173 0.38 -4.38 4.16
CA ASN A 173 -0.49 -3.24 3.88
C ASN A 173 -1.57 -3.53 2.83
N GLY A 174 -1.47 -4.65 2.11
CA GLY A 174 -2.34 -4.95 0.99
C GLY A 174 -2.14 -4.00 -0.19
N ALA A 175 -3.01 -4.13 -1.18
CA ALA A 175 -3.07 -3.21 -2.32
C ALA A 175 -4.41 -3.35 -3.05
N GLY A 176 -5.01 -2.21 -3.42
CA GLY A 176 -6.16 -2.18 -4.31
C GLY A 176 -5.82 -1.41 -5.59
N GLY A 177 -6.30 -1.83 -6.75
CA GLY A 177 -6.06 -1.12 -8.01
C GLY A 177 -6.87 -1.65 -9.19
N ILE A 178 -7.33 -0.75 -10.04
CA ILE A 178 -8.05 -1.07 -11.28
C ILE A 178 -7.16 -0.70 -12.45
N ALA A 179 -6.79 -1.69 -13.26
CA ALA A 179 -6.00 -1.53 -14.48
C ALA A 179 -6.87 -1.76 -15.72
N VAL A 180 -6.25 -1.85 -16.90
CA VAL A 180 -6.97 -2.19 -18.13
C VAL A 180 -7.12 -3.71 -18.22
N GLY A 181 -8.37 -4.19 -18.23
CA GLY A 181 -8.69 -5.62 -18.33
C GLY A 181 -8.41 -6.48 -17.09
N MET A 182 -7.94 -5.87 -16.00
CA MET A 182 -7.61 -6.56 -14.75
C MET A 182 -7.68 -5.64 -13.54
N ALA A 183 -7.78 -6.22 -12.36
CA ALA A 183 -7.78 -5.49 -11.09
C ALA A 183 -7.07 -6.30 -10.01
N THR A 184 -6.54 -5.61 -9.01
CA THR A 184 -5.93 -6.21 -7.81
C THR A 184 -6.69 -5.75 -6.57
N SER A 185 -6.86 -6.69 -5.63
CA SER A 185 -7.44 -6.46 -4.30
C SER A 185 -6.76 -7.45 -3.36
N ILE A 186 -5.68 -7.01 -2.73
CA ILE A 186 -4.90 -7.78 -1.74
C ILE A 186 -5.28 -7.22 -0.37
N PRO A 187 -5.84 -8.03 0.55
CA PRO A 187 -6.15 -7.57 1.89
C PRO A 187 -4.86 -7.42 2.72
N PRO A 188 -4.85 -6.52 3.71
CA PRO A 188 -3.75 -6.37 4.65
C PRO A 188 -3.65 -7.56 5.63
N HIS A 189 -2.48 -7.74 6.22
CA HIS A 189 -2.17 -8.81 7.16
C HIS A 189 -1.29 -8.31 8.30
N ASN A 190 -1.28 -9.05 9.39
CA ASN A 190 -0.48 -8.70 10.55
C ASN A 190 1.02 -8.81 10.24
N LEU A 191 1.80 -7.79 10.61
CA LEU A 191 3.25 -7.78 10.35
C LEU A 191 3.98 -8.95 11.00
N GLY A 192 3.66 -9.28 12.25
CA GLY A 192 4.30 -10.36 13.00
C GLY A 192 4.05 -11.71 12.34
N GLU A 193 2.78 -12.00 12.04
CA GLU A 193 2.36 -13.23 11.36
C GLU A 193 3.05 -13.41 10.00
N VAL A 194 3.14 -12.35 9.20
CA VAL A 194 3.80 -12.41 7.90
C VAL A 194 5.32 -12.61 8.04
N ILE A 195 5.96 -11.98 9.03
CA ILE A 195 7.38 -12.22 9.32
C ILE A 195 7.60 -13.67 9.76
N ASP A 196 6.78 -14.20 10.65
CA ASP A 196 6.89 -15.58 11.13
C ASP A 196 6.71 -16.60 10.00
N ALA A 197 5.75 -16.37 9.10
CA ALA A 197 5.60 -17.19 7.89
C ALA A 197 6.81 -17.08 6.94
N THR A 198 7.40 -15.89 6.83
CA THR A 198 8.61 -15.69 6.02
C THR A 198 9.79 -16.45 6.60
N LYS A 199 9.96 -16.44 7.92
CA LYS A 199 10.98 -17.23 8.63
C LYS A 199 10.74 -18.74 8.45
N ALA A 200 9.50 -19.20 8.56
CA ALA A 200 9.15 -20.59 8.32
C ALA A 200 9.49 -21.05 6.89
N LEU A 201 9.32 -20.18 5.88
CA LEU A 201 9.75 -20.46 4.51
C LEU A 201 11.28 -20.51 4.35
N ILE A 202 12.02 -19.68 5.09
CA ILE A 202 13.49 -19.72 5.13
C ILE A 202 13.97 -21.08 5.68
N GLU A 203 13.35 -21.55 6.76
CA GLU A 203 13.69 -22.83 7.39
C GLU A 203 13.25 -24.04 6.55
N ASN A 204 12.13 -23.93 5.84
CA ASN A 204 11.61 -24.99 4.97
C ASN A 204 11.07 -24.43 3.65
N LYS A 205 11.89 -24.53 2.59
CA LYS A 205 11.53 -24.08 1.23
C LYS A 205 10.31 -24.82 0.64
N ASP A 206 10.05 -26.05 1.09
CA ASP A 206 8.95 -26.89 0.62
C ASP A 206 7.66 -26.69 1.43
N ILE A 207 7.65 -25.78 2.41
CA ILE A 207 6.45 -25.45 3.19
C ILE A 207 5.27 -25.17 2.26
N THR A 208 4.13 -25.78 2.55
CA THR A 208 2.90 -25.65 1.75
C THR A 208 2.09 -24.43 2.20
N ASN A 209 1.19 -23.93 1.34
CA ASN A 209 0.25 -22.87 1.73
C ASN A 209 -0.54 -23.24 3.00
N ASN A 210 -0.97 -24.49 3.14
CA ASN A 210 -1.71 -24.95 4.32
C ASN A 210 -0.88 -24.90 5.61
N GLN A 211 0.44 -25.09 5.52
CA GLN A 211 1.35 -24.95 6.66
C GLN A 211 1.66 -23.48 6.95
N LEU A 212 1.83 -22.65 5.91
CA LEU A 212 1.99 -21.20 6.06
C LEU A 212 0.78 -20.55 6.76
N MET A 213 -0.42 -21.07 6.50
CA MET A 213 -1.65 -20.62 7.17
C MET A 213 -1.69 -20.85 8.68
N LYS A 214 -0.80 -21.67 9.24
CA LYS A 214 -0.66 -21.77 10.69
C LYS A 214 0.00 -20.52 11.29
N PHE A 215 0.79 -19.82 10.49
CA PHE A 215 1.45 -18.56 10.86
C PHE A 215 0.63 -17.34 10.42
N ILE A 216 -0.04 -17.41 9.27
CA ILE A 216 -0.96 -16.37 8.75
C ILE A 216 -2.37 -16.97 8.68
N PRO A 217 -3.17 -16.90 9.76
CA PRO A 217 -4.51 -17.50 9.80
C PRO A 217 -5.48 -16.83 8.82
N GLY A 218 -5.27 -15.55 8.53
CA GLY A 218 -6.11 -14.75 7.65
C GLY A 218 -5.64 -13.30 7.55
N PRO A 219 -6.39 -12.46 6.83
CA PRO A 219 -6.19 -11.01 6.82
C PRO A 219 -6.38 -10.35 8.18
N ASP A 220 -5.71 -9.20 8.37
CA ASP A 220 -5.79 -8.36 9.57
C ASP A 220 -6.08 -6.91 9.14
N PHE A 221 -7.34 -6.51 9.29
CA PHE A 221 -7.84 -5.23 8.77
C PHE A 221 -7.65 -4.11 9.79
N PRO A 222 -7.26 -2.91 9.34
CA PRO A 222 -7.06 -1.76 10.24
C PRO A 222 -8.34 -1.32 10.96
N THR A 223 -9.51 -1.62 10.38
CA THR A 223 -10.82 -1.28 10.95
C THR A 223 -11.33 -2.34 11.93
N GLY A 224 -10.58 -3.42 12.16
CA GLY A 224 -10.99 -4.57 12.97
C GLY A 224 -12.13 -5.38 12.35
N GLY A 225 -12.98 -5.94 13.21
CA GLY A 225 -14.10 -6.78 12.83
C GLY A 225 -13.75 -8.26 12.68
N ASN A 226 -14.77 -9.07 12.44
CA ASN A 226 -14.70 -10.52 12.42
C ASN A 226 -14.79 -11.07 10.99
N ILE A 227 -13.85 -11.93 10.63
CA ILE A 227 -13.90 -12.64 9.35
C ILE A 227 -14.75 -13.90 9.48
N ILE A 228 -15.78 -14.01 8.64
CA ILE A 228 -16.69 -15.16 8.58
C ILE A 228 -16.33 -16.03 7.36
N GLY A 229 -16.04 -17.31 7.63
CA GLY A 229 -15.78 -18.32 6.58
C GLY A 229 -14.29 -18.57 6.31
N LYS A 230 -13.57 -19.16 7.27
CA LYS A 230 -12.13 -19.47 7.17
C LYS A 230 -11.76 -20.37 5.99
N ASP A 231 -12.64 -21.29 5.59
CA ASP A 231 -12.37 -22.20 4.47
C ASP A 231 -12.20 -21.46 3.14
N MET A 232 -12.88 -20.32 2.95
CA MET A 232 -12.76 -19.51 1.75
C MET A 232 -11.39 -18.82 1.66
N ILE A 233 -10.82 -18.41 2.79
CA ILE A 233 -9.45 -17.88 2.86
C ILE A 233 -8.47 -18.94 2.39
N LYS A 234 -8.61 -20.18 2.89
CA LYS A 234 -7.72 -21.29 2.51
C LYS A 234 -7.71 -21.56 1.01
N GLN A 235 -8.89 -21.61 0.39
CA GLN A 235 -8.99 -21.80 -1.06
C GLN A 235 -8.37 -20.63 -1.82
N GLY A 236 -8.61 -19.40 -1.35
CA GLY A 236 -8.11 -18.22 -2.03
C GLY A 236 -6.62 -17.97 -1.86
N TYR A 237 -6.01 -18.34 -0.73
CA TYR A 237 -4.55 -18.32 -0.57
C TYR A 237 -3.84 -19.33 -1.48
N ASN A 238 -4.49 -20.46 -1.82
CA ASN A 238 -3.94 -21.41 -2.78
C ASN A 238 -4.04 -20.91 -4.23
N LYS A 239 -5.11 -20.20 -4.57
CA LYS A 239 -5.41 -19.77 -5.97
C LYS A 239 -5.07 -18.30 -6.26
N GLY A 240 -4.74 -17.52 -5.23
CA GLY A 240 -4.59 -16.07 -5.29
C GLY A 240 -5.90 -15.30 -5.48
N ARG A 241 -7.07 -15.93 -5.32
CA ARG A 241 -8.37 -15.27 -5.46
C ARG A 241 -9.44 -15.91 -4.60
N GLY A 242 -10.28 -15.12 -3.96
CA GLY A 242 -11.34 -15.64 -3.10
C GLY A 242 -12.28 -14.55 -2.61
N SER A 243 -13.25 -14.93 -1.79
CA SER A 243 -14.17 -14.00 -1.15
C SER A 243 -14.57 -14.53 0.22
N PHE A 244 -14.63 -13.65 1.21
CA PHE A 244 -15.13 -13.95 2.54
C PHE A 244 -15.94 -12.76 3.05
N LYS A 245 -16.70 -12.96 4.14
CA LYS A 245 -17.44 -11.87 4.76
C LYS A 245 -16.65 -11.27 5.91
N ILE A 246 -16.73 -9.96 6.05
CA ILE A 246 -16.25 -9.20 7.20
C ILE A 246 -17.48 -8.68 7.93
N ARG A 247 -17.55 -8.92 9.24
CA ARG A 247 -18.65 -8.53 10.11
C ARG A 247 -18.12 -7.59 11.18
N GLY A 248 -18.64 -6.36 11.23
CA GLY A 248 -18.37 -5.42 12.30
C GLY A 248 -18.84 -5.95 13.65
N GLU A 249 -18.14 -5.61 14.73
CA GLU A 249 -18.50 -6.04 16.08
C GLU A 249 -19.65 -5.23 16.63
N ILE A 250 -20.67 -5.93 17.12
CA ILE A 250 -21.84 -5.35 17.78
C ILE A 250 -21.93 -5.98 19.18
N GLU A 251 -21.72 -5.15 20.20
CA GLU A 251 -21.90 -5.49 21.61
C GLU A 251 -23.29 -5.10 22.11
N GLU A 252 -23.70 -5.71 23.21
CA GLU A 252 -24.98 -5.45 23.88
C GLU A 252 -24.72 -4.79 25.22
N GLU A 253 -25.37 -3.65 25.47
CA GLU A 253 -25.29 -2.91 26.71
C GLU A 253 -26.69 -2.77 27.33
N THR A 254 -26.81 -3.01 28.65
CA THR A 254 -28.04 -2.74 29.39
C THR A 254 -27.91 -1.42 30.14
N LEU A 255 -28.80 -0.48 29.86
CA LEU A 255 -28.86 0.82 30.54
C LEU A 255 -29.46 0.69 31.94
N LYS A 256 -29.11 1.63 32.83
CA LYS A 256 -29.62 1.70 34.22
C LYS A 256 -31.15 1.74 34.32
N ASN A 257 -31.84 2.18 33.27
CA ASN A 257 -33.31 2.25 33.20
C ASN A 257 -33.96 0.97 32.63
N GLY A 258 -33.18 -0.11 32.48
CA GLY A 258 -33.60 -1.42 31.96
C GLY A 258 -33.79 -1.48 30.45
N LYS A 259 -33.40 -0.44 29.69
CA LYS A 259 -33.41 -0.49 28.22
C LYS A 259 -32.14 -1.16 27.69
N GLU A 260 -32.30 -1.93 26.63
CA GLU A 260 -31.19 -2.55 25.91
C GLU A 260 -30.68 -1.63 24.79
N ARG A 261 -29.41 -1.78 24.48
CA ARG A 261 -28.67 -0.97 23.51
C ARG A 261 -27.70 -1.87 22.74
N LEU A 262 -27.57 -1.64 21.44
CA LEU A 262 -26.51 -2.21 20.63
C LEU A 262 -25.41 -1.17 20.41
N VAL A 263 -24.16 -1.61 20.49
CA VAL A 263 -22.98 -0.76 20.28
C VAL A 263 -22.09 -1.35 19.21
N ILE A 264 -21.95 -0.63 18.10
CA ILE A 264 -21.01 -0.97 17.03
C ILE A 264 -19.62 -0.50 17.45
N LYS A 265 -18.67 -1.44 17.56
CA LYS A 265 -17.27 -1.22 17.97
C LYS A 265 -16.29 -1.20 16.81
N SER A 266 -16.62 -1.88 15.72
CA SER A 266 -15.82 -1.94 14.49
C SER A 266 -16.73 -2.05 13.28
N ILE A 267 -16.23 -1.64 12.12
CA ILE A 267 -16.95 -1.76 10.84
C ILE A 267 -16.09 -2.51 9.82
N PRO A 268 -16.71 -3.14 8.80
CA PRO A 268 -15.95 -3.80 7.76
C PRO A 268 -15.02 -2.85 6.99
N TYR A 269 -13.89 -3.38 6.52
CA TYR A 269 -12.89 -2.62 5.77
C TYR A 269 -13.51 -1.97 4.52
N GLN A 270 -13.12 -0.71 4.24
CA GLN A 270 -13.63 0.12 3.14
C GLN A 270 -15.13 0.48 3.21
N VAL A 271 -15.81 0.23 4.33
CA VAL A 271 -17.17 0.75 4.56
C VAL A 271 -17.10 2.17 5.12
N ASN A 272 -17.87 3.07 4.54
CA ASN A 272 -18.07 4.42 5.08
C ASN A 272 -19.05 4.37 6.26
N LYS A 273 -18.62 4.87 7.42
CA LYS A 273 -19.39 4.81 8.67
C LYS A 273 -20.65 5.70 8.62
N SER A 274 -20.55 6.91 8.08
CA SER A 274 -21.69 7.82 7.95
C SER A 274 -22.78 7.25 7.02
N VAL A 275 -22.39 6.66 5.88
CA VAL A 275 -23.33 5.99 4.97
C VAL A 275 -24.00 4.77 5.63
N LEU A 276 -23.25 4.01 6.44
CA LEU A 276 -23.81 2.91 7.22
C LEU A 276 -24.85 3.42 8.23
N ASN A 277 -24.54 4.50 8.95
CA ASN A 277 -25.43 5.10 9.95
C ASN A 277 -26.72 5.64 9.31
N GLU A 278 -26.59 6.35 8.18
CA GLU A 278 -27.73 6.83 7.38
C GLU A 278 -28.63 5.66 6.95
N ARG A 279 -28.03 4.55 6.49
CA ARG A 279 -28.77 3.36 6.07
C ARG A 279 -29.52 2.72 7.24
N ILE A 280 -28.91 2.64 8.42
CA ILE A 280 -29.58 2.12 9.63
C ILE A 280 -30.77 3.00 9.99
N ALA A 281 -30.60 4.33 9.99
CA ALA A 281 -31.66 5.29 10.29
C ALA A 281 -32.82 5.20 9.28
N GLU A 282 -32.52 5.02 7.99
CA GLU A 282 -33.50 4.80 6.93
C GLU A 282 -34.32 3.52 7.16
N LEU A 283 -33.66 2.41 7.49
CA LEU A 283 -34.33 1.12 7.75
C LEU A 283 -35.23 1.16 8.98
N ALA A 284 -34.81 1.88 10.03
CA ALA A 284 -35.62 2.11 11.23
C ALA A 284 -36.85 2.97 10.90
N ARG A 285 -36.67 4.07 10.16
CA ARG A 285 -37.76 4.98 9.76
C ARG A 285 -38.81 4.29 8.87
N ASN A 286 -38.34 3.45 7.94
CA ASN A 286 -39.19 2.69 7.03
C ASN A 286 -39.80 1.43 7.66
N LYS A 287 -39.62 1.22 8.97
CA LYS A 287 -40.10 0.03 9.71
C LYS A 287 -39.65 -1.30 9.11
N LYS A 288 -38.51 -1.32 8.40
CA LYS A 288 -37.88 -2.57 7.95
C LYS A 288 -37.14 -3.26 9.10
N ILE A 289 -36.59 -2.46 10.01
CA ILE A 289 -36.04 -2.90 11.29
C ILE A 289 -36.85 -2.19 12.38
N GLU A 290 -37.85 -2.89 12.93
CA GLU A 290 -38.67 -2.33 14.01
C GLU A 290 -37.96 -2.48 15.36
N GLY A 291 -38.11 -1.51 16.25
CA GLY A 291 -37.55 -1.57 17.60
C GLY A 291 -36.33 -0.69 17.83
N ILE A 292 -35.71 -0.12 16.78
CA ILE A 292 -34.73 0.95 16.93
C ILE A 292 -35.44 2.26 17.28
N THR A 293 -35.02 2.91 18.36
CA THR A 293 -35.59 4.17 18.85
C THR A 293 -34.71 5.37 18.56
N ASP A 294 -33.39 5.19 18.60
CA ASP A 294 -32.43 6.24 18.32
C ASP A 294 -31.10 5.64 17.83
N ILE A 295 -30.34 6.42 17.06
CA ILE A 295 -28.98 6.10 16.63
C ILE A 295 -28.09 7.33 16.82
N ARG A 296 -26.95 7.14 17.49
CA ARG A 296 -25.99 8.22 17.76
C ARG A 296 -24.56 7.74 17.52
N ASP A 297 -23.77 8.59 16.89
CA ASP A 297 -22.34 8.36 16.72
C ASP A 297 -21.59 9.01 17.88
N GLU A 298 -21.08 8.18 18.79
CA GLU A 298 -20.27 8.56 19.95
C GLU A 298 -18.78 8.25 19.70
N SER A 299 -18.36 8.06 18.44
CA SER A 299 -16.98 7.74 18.09
C SER A 299 -16.04 8.91 18.43
N ASN A 300 -14.84 8.57 18.89
CA ASN A 300 -13.81 9.53 19.24
C ASN A 300 -12.44 9.02 18.75
N ARG A 301 -11.35 9.63 19.24
CA ARG A 301 -9.98 9.19 18.91
C ARG A 301 -9.62 7.79 19.44
N GLU A 302 -10.33 7.28 20.43
CA GLU A 302 -10.07 5.96 21.05
C GLU A 302 -10.71 4.83 20.24
N GLY A 303 -11.72 5.12 19.43
CA GLY A 303 -12.32 4.13 18.53
C GLY A 303 -13.73 4.46 18.08
N ILE A 304 -14.31 3.51 17.34
CA ILE A 304 -15.68 3.58 16.83
C ILE A 304 -16.64 3.21 17.95
N ARG A 305 -17.66 4.05 18.14
CA ARG A 305 -18.77 3.77 19.04
C ARG A 305 -20.06 4.32 18.45
N VAL A 306 -20.76 3.51 17.66
CA VAL A 306 -22.12 3.87 17.20
C VAL A 306 -23.14 3.18 18.09
N VAL A 307 -23.95 3.97 18.76
CA VAL A 307 -24.95 3.54 19.72
C VAL A 307 -26.32 3.48 19.06
N ILE A 308 -26.99 2.34 19.23
CA ILE A 308 -28.34 2.10 18.73
C ILE A 308 -29.23 1.75 19.93
N ASP A 309 -30.11 2.67 20.33
CA ASP A 309 -31.02 2.46 21.46
C ASP A 309 -32.28 1.72 21.01
N LEU A 310 -32.66 0.67 21.74
CA LEU A 310 -33.82 -0.16 21.43
C LEU A 310 -35.05 0.21 22.27
N ARG A 311 -36.24 -0.09 21.73
CA ARG A 311 -37.51 -0.04 22.47
C ARG A 311 -37.54 -1.18 23.49
N ARG A 312 -38.27 -0.99 24.58
CA ARG A 312 -38.56 -2.07 25.54
C ARG A 312 -39.25 -3.26 24.85
N ASN A 313 -38.97 -4.47 25.33
CA ASN A 313 -39.55 -5.74 24.87
C ASN A 313 -39.16 -6.12 23.42
N VAL A 314 -37.99 -5.69 22.96
CA VAL A 314 -37.42 -6.10 21.67
C VAL A 314 -36.25 -7.03 21.97
N GLU A 315 -36.14 -8.15 21.26
CA GLU A 315 -35.01 -9.06 21.38
C GLU A 315 -33.80 -8.51 20.61
N THR A 316 -32.72 -8.19 21.32
CA THR A 316 -31.47 -7.63 20.77
C THR A 316 -30.90 -8.45 19.62
N GLU A 317 -30.84 -9.77 19.79
CA GLU A 317 -30.31 -10.70 18.80
C GLU A 317 -31.08 -10.67 17.47
N THR A 318 -32.40 -10.46 17.51
CA THR A 318 -33.20 -10.31 16.29
C THR A 318 -32.82 -9.03 15.53
N ILE A 319 -32.67 -7.90 16.22
CA ILE A 319 -32.25 -6.63 15.60
C ILE A 319 -30.83 -6.73 15.05
N LYS A 320 -29.91 -7.31 15.82
CA LYS A 320 -28.52 -7.55 15.41
C LYS A 320 -28.42 -8.39 14.13
N ARG A 321 -29.20 -9.47 14.02
CA ARG A 321 -29.29 -10.27 12.78
C ARG A 321 -29.84 -9.48 11.60
N GLN A 322 -30.85 -8.64 11.83
CA GLN A 322 -31.41 -7.77 10.79
C GLN A 322 -30.39 -6.72 10.33
N LEU A 323 -29.62 -6.12 11.25
CA LEU A 323 -28.54 -5.20 10.92
C LEU A 323 -27.49 -5.88 10.02
N TYR A 324 -27.01 -7.07 10.37
CA TYR A 324 -26.08 -7.83 9.52
C TYR A 324 -26.67 -8.16 8.14
N LYS A 325 -27.98 -8.41 8.05
CA LYS A 325 -28.62 -8.80 6.78
C LYS A 325 -28.90 -7.62 5.85
N PHE A 326 -29.31 -6.48 6.40
CA PHE A 326 -29.88 -5.37 5.63
C PHE A 326 -28.95 -4.16 5.51
N THR A 327 -27.79 -4.18 6.16
CA THR A 327 -26.81 -3.09 6.15
C THR A 327 -25.42 -3.60 5.79
N SER A 328 -24.48 -2.68 5.56
CA SER A 328 -23.08 -2.98 5.28
C SER A 328 -22.25 -3.29 6.53
N ILE A 329 -22.85 -3.45 7.71
CA ILE A 329 -22.13 -3.89 8.93
C ILE A 329 -21.66 -5.35 8.81
N GLU A 330 -22.25 -6.14 7.90
CA GLU A 330 -21.63 -7.34 7.35
C GLU A 330 -21.49 -7.16 5.83
N ASN A 331 -20.27 -7.23 5.31
CA ASN A 331 -20.00 -7.03 3.89
C ASN A 331 -19.06 -8.10 3.34
N SER A 332 -19.15 -8.39 2.04
CA SER A 332 -18.25 -9.34 1.39
C SER A 332 -16.98 -8.62 0.91
N PHE A 333 -15.82 -9.19 1.21
CA PHE A 333 -14.54 -8.76 0.67
C PHE A 333 -14.04 -9.77 -0.34
N GLY A 334 -14.07 -9.39 -1.62
CA GLY A 334 -13.45 -10.13 -2.71
C GLY A 334 -11.98 -9.76 -2.85
N PHE A 335 -11.10 -10.75 -2.81
CA PHE A 335 -9.68 -10.55 -3.04
C PHE A 335 -9.20 -11.21 -4.34
N ASN A 336 -8.29 -10.51 -5.02
CA ASN A 336 -7.56 -10.98 -6.17
C ASN A 336 -6.10 -10.52 -6.04
N SER A 337 -5.22 -11.45 -5.70
CA SER A 337 -3.81 -11.21 -5.40
C SER A 337 -2.99 -11.09 -6.67
N LEU A 338 -3.22 -10.00 -7.41
CA LEU A 338 -2.53 -9.69 -8.66
C LEU A 338 -1.43 -8.65 -8.40
N ALA A 339 -0.20 -8.94 -8.81
CA ALA A 339 0.95 -8.04 -8.69
C ALA A 339 1.84 -8.10 -9.93
N ILE A 340 2.75 -7.14 -10.07
CA ILE A 340 3.79 -7.17 -11.10
C ILE A 340 4.94 -8.05 -10.61
N VAL A 341 5.25 -9.09 -11.38
CA VAL A 341 6.41 -9.97 -11.24
C VAL A 341 7.19 -9.89 -12.54
N GLU A 342 8.46 -9.49 -12.48
CA GLU A 342 9.32 -9.38 -13.67
C GLU A 342 8.67 -8.62 -14.83
N ASN A 343 8.09 -7.44 -14.52
CA ASN A 343 7.36 -6.57 -15.45
C ASN A 343 6.09 -7.17 -16.08
N LYS A 344 5.54 -8.26 -15.51
CA LYS A 344 4.30 -8.89 -15.98
C LYS A 344 3.27 -9.01 -14.84
N PRO A 345 1.98 -8.80 -15.10
CA PRO A 345 0.94 -9.05 -14.11
C PRO A 345 0.79 -10.57 -13.88
N LYS A 346 0.85 -11.00 -12.61
CA LYS A 346 0.69 -12.40 -12.22
C LYS A 346 -0.20 -12.51 -10.97
N THR A 347 -1.15 -13.45 -10.99
CA THR A 347 -1.90 -13.84 -9.79
C THR A 347 -1.02 -14.74 -8.92
N LEU A 348 -0.92 -14.42 -7.64
CA LEU A 348 -0.02 -15.07 -6.71
C LEU A 348 -0.78 -15.79 -5.59
N SER A 349 -0.38 -17.02 -5.32
CA SER A 349 -0.70 -17.70 -4.06
C SER A 349 0.08 -17.11 -2.88
N LEU A 350 -0.30 -17.45 -1.65
CA LEU A 350 0.38 -16.98 -0.44
C LEU A 350 1.87 -17.37 -0.42
N LYS A 351 2.21 -18.62 -0.77
CA LYS A 351 3.59 -19.08 -0.86
C LYS A 351 4.37 -18.31 -1.94
N GLU A 352 3.81 -18.16 -3.13
CA GLU A 352 4.50 -17.46 -4.23
C GLU A 352 4.80 -16.01 -3.86
N PHE A 353 3.86 -15.35 -3.20
CA PHE A 353 4.05 -14.01 -2.67
C PHE A 353 5.30 -13.93 -1.77
N ILE A 354 5.33 -14.76 -0.71
CA ILE A 354 6.43 -14.75 0.28
C ILE A 354 7.75 -15.19 -0.39
N SER A 355 7.69 -16.13 -1.33
CA SER A 355 8.87 -16.61 -2.08
C SER A 355 9.47 -15.51 -2.95
N HIS A 356 8.66 -14.73 -3.67
CA HIS A 356 9.15 -13.61 -4.48
C HIS A 356 9.78 -12.51 -3.61
N PHE A 357 9.15 -12.19 -2.48
CA PHE A 357 9.72 -11.27 -1.51
C PHE A 357 11.06 -11.78 -0.96
N LEU A 358 11.12 -13.06 -0.56
CA LEU A 358 12.33 -13.66 0.00
C LEU A 358 13.48 -13.68 -1.01
N SER A 359 13.22 -14.07 -2.26
CA SER A 359 14.20 -14.03 -3.34
C SER A 359 14.76 -12.62 -3.56
N PHE A 360 13.90 -11.60 -3.54
CA PHE A 360 14.32 -10.20 -3.60
C PHE A 360 15.17 -9.77 -2.39
N ARG A 361 14.80 -10.21 -1.18
CA ARG A 361 15.59 -9.97 0.04
C ARG A 361 16.97 -10.61 -0.03
N GLU A 362 17.07 -11.82 -0.56
CA GLU A 362 18.35 -12.51 -0.75
C GLU A 362 19.27 -11.71 -1.68
N ASP A 363 18.77 -11.28 -2.85
CA ASP A 363 19.53 -10.46 -3.80
C ASP A 363 19.99 -9.12 -3.19
N THR A 364 19.08 -8.40 -2.52
CA THR A 364 19.42 -7.11 -1.90
C THR A 364 20.44 -7.24 -0.77
N VAL A 365 20.37 -8.32 0.04
CA VAL A 365 21.36 -8.61 1.09
C VAL A 365 22.71 -8.97 0.50
N ILE A 366 22.76 -9.78 -0.56
CA ILE A 366 24.01 -10.12 -1.27
C ILE A 366 24.65 -8.85 -1.84
N LYS A 367 23.89 -8.00 -2.53
CA LYS A 367 24.38 -6.74 -3.11
C LYS A 367 24.92 -5.79 -2.04
N LYS A 368 24.17 -5.61 -0.95
CA LYS A 368 24.62 -4.83 0.22
C LYS A 368 25.95 -5.35 0.76
N THR A 369 26.05 -6.66 0.97
CA THR A 369 27.25 -7.29 1.55
C THR A 369 28.46 -7.11 0.63
N LYS A 370 28.27 -7.26 -0.69
CA LYS A 370 29.33 -7.00 -1.69
C LYS A 370 29.76 -5.53 -1.69
N PHE A 371 28.82 -4.60 -1.56
CA PHE A 371 29.12 -3.17 -1.46
C PHE A 371 29.95 -2.84 -0.22
N ASP A 372 29.52 -3.33 0.95
CA ASP A 372 30.21 -3.09 2.21
C ASP A 372 31.61 -3.75 2.22
N LEU A 373 31.74 -4.95 1.64
CA LEU A 373 33.03 -5.63 1.46
C LEU A 373 33.98 -4.81 0.57
N LYS A 374 33.52 -4.35 -0.59
CA LYS A 374 34.33 -3.52 -1.49
C LYS A 374 34.80 -2.24 -0.81
N LYS A 375 33.90 -1.54 -0.11
CA LYS A 375 34.23 -0.32 0.64
C LYS A 375 35.28 -0.58 1.73
N ALA A 376 35.18 -1.73 2.42
CA ALA A 376 36.17 -2.12 3.42
C ALA A 376 37.54 -2.45 2.79
N GLN A 377 37.56 -3.16 1.65
CA GLN A 377 38.77 -3.46 0.90
C GLN A 377 39.46 -2.20 0.37
N ASP A 378 38.71 -1.27 -0.23
CA ASP A 378 39.21 0.01 -0.72
C ASP A 378 39.83 0.84 0.42
N ARG A 379 39.18 0.85 1.60
CA ARG A 379 39.70 1.52 2.79
C ARG A 379 40.97 0.86 3.31
N ALA A 380 41.01 -0.48 3.37
CA ALA A 380 42.19 -1.22 3.79
C ALA A 380 43.38 -0.95 2.87
N HIS A 381 43.15 -0.90 1.54
CA HIS A 381 44.19 -0.58 0.57
C HIS A 381 44.83 0.80 0.83
N ILE A 382 44.01 1.83 1.03
CA ILE A 382 44.49 3.19 1.37
C ILE A 382 45.29 3.18 2.69
N LEU A 383 44.78 2.50 3.73
CA LEU A 383 45.44 2.45 5.03
C LEU A 383 46.80 1.74 4.98
N MET A 384 46.94 0.67 4.20
CA MET A 384 48.22 0.01 3.97
C MET A 384 49.23 0.96 3.30
N GLY A 385 48.80 1.71 2.29
CA GLY A 385 49.64 2.73 1.64
C GLY A 385 50.10 3.83 2.60
N ILE A 386 49.18 4.34 3.44
CA ILE A 386 49.52 5.33 4.47
C ILE A 386 50.51 4.74 5.49
N SER A 387 50.31 3.50 5.93
CA SER A 387 51.22 2.83 6.88
C SER A 387 52.65 2.77 6.33
N VAL A 388 52.81 2.30 5.09
CA VAL A 388 54.11 2.22 4.42
C VAL A 388 54.74 3.61 4.24
N ALA A 389 53.92 4.62 3.90
CA ALA A 389 54.40 6.00 3.73
C ALA A 389 54.87 6.61 5.05
N VAL A 390 54.15 6.37 6.15
CA VAL A 390 54.53 6.84 7.50
C VAL A 390 55.82 6.18 7.97
N GLU A 391 56.01 4.88 7.72
CA GLU A 391 57.27 4.18 8.03
C GLU A 391 58.47 4.69 7.22
N ASN A 392 58.23 5.31 6.05
CA ASN A 392 59.27 5.78 5.13
C ASN A 392 59.18 7.28 4.85
N LEU A 393 58.72 8.07 5.83
CA LEU A 393 58.30 9.46 5.65
C LEU A 393 59.33 10.34 4.92
N ASP A 394 60.60 10.29 5.35
CA ASP A 394 61.66 11.12 4.75
C ASP A 394 61.93 10.77 3.28
N LYS A 395 61.89 9.47 2.94
CA LYS A 395 62.09 9.02 1.55
C LYS A 395 60.93 9.46 0.67
N VAL A 396 59.70 9.33 1.17
CA VAL A 396 58.49 9.76 0.45
C VAL A 396 58.52 11.28 0.22
N ILE A 397 58.84 12.09 1.23
CA ILE A 397 58.97 13.56 1.08
C ILE A 397 60.04 13.90 0.05
N LYS A 398 61.17 13.20 0.05
CA LYS A 398 62.25 13.42 -0.91
C LYS A 398 61.89 13.05 -2.35
N ILE A 399 61.03 12.04 -2.56
CA ILE A 399 60.55 11.66 -3.90
C ILE A 399 59.52 12.67 -4.43
N ILE A 400 58.71 13.27 -3.54
CA ILE A 400 57.70 14.26 -3.92
C ILE A 400 58.32 15.64 -4.22
N LYS A 401 59.37 16.03 -3.49
CA LYS A 401 60.17 17.25 -3.76
C LYS A 401 61.00 17.11 -5.03
#